data_AF-A0A2D6PD04-F1
#
_entry.id   AF-A0A2D6PD04-F1
#
_cell.length_a   1.000
_cell.length_b   1.000
_cell.length_c   1.000
_cell.angle_alpha   90.00
_cell.angle_beta   90.00
_cell.angle_gamma   90.00
#
_symmetry.space_group_name_H-M   'P 1'
#
loop_
_entity.id
_entity.type
_entity.pdbx_description
1 polymer ?
#
loop_
_entity_poly.entity_id
_entity_poly.type
_entity_poly.pdbx_seq_one_letter_code
_entity_poly.pdbx_strand_id
1 'polypeptide(L)'
;MANPIRAEELAKEQREISISAFFEKNRHLLGFDNPIRALLTTVKELVDNSLDATEDMKVLPEIKVIVKQVSDDRFKVIVEDNGPGIVKEQIPKIFAKLLYGSKFFKLKMSRGQQGIGVSASVLYGQLTTGKPVKITSKISPRKPAHYYELHIDTHKNDPEIVKEIVVDWIKKHGTKVEIELEAKYQKGRQSIDEYLKQTALINPQVCLTYTNPDNKTIDFPKATKELPKEPKEIKPHPHGIELGILIRMLKATKAKTLQSFLTTEFCRVGSKTAKNICEKANVVTKSKPGRITRDEADNLIKSIRETRLIAPPTDCLSPIGPELLEKGLKKEIDADFYATITRPPSVYRGMPFQIEAGICYGGTQERENSIRVLRFANRVPLLYQQSACAVTRSITATNWRLYGLQQSRGSLPMGPVTLIIHIASVWVPFTSESKEAIAHYPEIVKEIKLALQDCGRKLGGYIRKHIRAKEQKAKFDLFEKYIPELANSLSNLTKENKEKIIRNLKSTIRKGLPELNNENAKR
;
A
#
# COMPACT_ATOMS: atom_id res chain seq x y z
N MET A 1 -7.17 -17.96 58.51
CA MET A 1 -7.02 -16.61 57.96
C MET A 1 -5.81 -16.63 57.04
N ALA A 2 -5.95 -16.24 55.76
CA ALA A 2 -4.81 -16.19 54.85
C ALA A 2 -3.86 -15.06 55.30
N ASN A 3 -2.59 -15.36 55.51
CA ASN A 3 -1.60 -14.35 55.86
C ASN A 3 -1.53 -13.30 54.74
N PRO A 4 -1.58 -11.99 55.06
CA PRO A 4 -1.47 -10.95 54.05
C PRO A 4 -0.06 -10.98 53.45
N ILE A 5 0.01 -11.14 52.13
CA ILE A 5 1.26 -11.15 51.37
C ILE A 5 1.92 -9.77 51.52
N ARG A 6 3.20 -9.74 51.90
CA ARG A 6 3.94 -8.49 52.11
C ARG A 6 4.36 -7.88 50.77
N ALA A 7 4.37 -6.55 50.67
CA ALA A 7 4.76 -5.85 49.45
C ALA A 7 6.18 -6.23 48.97
N GLU A 8 7.09 -6.57 49.89
CA GLU A 8 8.45 -7.02 49.61
C GLU A 8 8.50 -8.41 48.94
N GLU A 9 7.51 -9.27 49.22
CA GLU A 9 7.38 -10.59 48.58
C GLU A 9 6.83 -10.43 47.16
N LEU A 10 5.81 -9.57 46.98
CA LEU A 10 5.30 -9.21 45.65
C LEU A 10 6.36 -8.53 44.78
N ALA A 11 7.25 -7.72 45.36
CA ALA A 11 8.34 -7.07 44.64
C ALA A 11 9.37 -8.08 44.09
N LYS A 12 9.66 -9.17 44.82
CA LYS A 12 10.57 -10.23 44.37
C LYS A 12 10.03 -11.03 43.19
N GLU A 13 8.72 -11.04 43.00
CA GLU A 13 8.06 -11.69 41.87
C GLU A 13 8.07 -10.84 40.59
N GLN A 14 8.38 -9.54 40.69
CA GLN A 14 8.47 -8.65 39.53
C GLN A 14 9.69 -9.03 38.68
N ARG A 15 9.47 -9.31 37.39
CA ARG A 15 10.52 -9.65 36.43
C ARG A 15 10.39 -8.78 35.19
N GLU A 16 11.53 -8.34 34.67
CA GLU A 16 11.61 -7.71 33.36
C GLU A 16 11.37 -8.78 32.27
N ILE A 17 10.56 -8.44 31.27
CA ILE A 17 10.24 -9.33 30.15
C ILE A 17 10.89 -8.74 28.90
N SER A 18 11.66 -9.56 28.18
CA SER A 18 12.24 -9.15 26.91
C SER A 18 11.16 -8.90 25.85
N ILE A 19 11.49 -8.12 24.84
CA ILE A 19 10.58 -7.85 23.72
C ILE A 19 10.20 -9.14 22.99
N SER A 20 11.14 -10.07 22.82
CA SER A 20 10.86 -11.37 22.19
C SER A 20 9.88 -12.21 23.01
N ALA A 21 10.05 -12.26 24.33
CA ALA A 21 9.14 -12.97 25.23
C ALA A 21 7.75 -12.31 25.30
N PHE A 22 7.68 -10.98 25.18
CA PHE A 22 6.41 -10.26 25.04
C PHE A 22 5.66 -10.69 23.78
N PHE A 23 6.35 -10.76 22.63
CA PHE A 23 5.74 -11.15 21.36
C PHE A 23 5.45 -12.64 21.25
N GLU A 24 6.23 -13.49 21.91
CA GLU A 24 5.94 -14.92 22.05
C GLU A 24 4.57 -15.15 22.69
N LYS A 25 4.23 -14.35 23.72
CA LYS A 25 2.92 -14.36 24.38
C LYS A 25 1.83 -13.60 23.61
N ASN A 26 2.21 -12.60 22.81
CA ASN A 26 1.29 -11.71 22.10
C ASN A 26 1.42 -11.78 20.57
N ARG A 27 1.41 -12.99 20.01
CA ARG A 27 1.59 -13.25 18.57
C ARG A 27 0.59 -12.50 17.67
N HIS A 28 -0.62 -12.28 18.18
CA HIS A 28 -1.68 -11.56 17.49
C HIS A 28 -1.31 -10.10 17.16
N LEU A 29 -0.48 -9.44 17.98
CA LEU A 29 -0.01 -8.07 17.73
C LEU A 29 0.90 -7.99 16.50
N LEU A 30 1.59 -9.09 16.16
CA LEU A 30 2.47 -9.19 15.01
C LEU A 30 1.74 -9.64 13.73
N GLY A 31 0.42 -9.84 13.78
CA GLY A 31 -0.34 -10.36 12.65
C GLY A 31 -0.28 -11.89 12.48
N PHE A 32 0.22 -12.61 13.50
CA PHE A 32 0.24 -14.07 13.58
C PHE A 32 -0.88 -14.57 14.52
N ASP A 33 -2.11 -14.13 14.25
CA ASP A 33 -3.31 -14.50 14.99
C ASP A 33 -3.86 -15.88 14.59
N ASN A 34 -3.77 -16.22 13.30
CA ASN A 34 -4.25 -17.49 12.76
C ASN A 34 -3.30 -18.05 11.68
N PRO A 35 -3.32 -19.38 11.43
CA PRO A 35 -2.39 -20.03 10.48
C PRO A 35 -2.49 -19.54 9.03
N ILE A 36 -3.66 -19.06 8.61
CA ILE A 36 -3.86 -18.53 7.26
C ILE A 36 -3.14 -17.19 7.10
N ARG A 37 -3.31 -16.31 8.10
CA ARG A 37 -2.70 -14.98 8.12
C ARG A 37 -1.20 -15.05 8.40
N ALA A 38 -0.75 -16.03 9.19
CA ALA A 38 0.67 -16.27 9.44
C ALA A 38 1.45 -16.50 8.13
N LEU A 39 0.89 -17.31 7.22
CA LEU A 39 1.51 -17.58 5.92
C LEU A 39 1.56 -16.32 5.04
N LEU A 40 0.45 -15.59 4.97
CA LEU A 40 0.43 -14.33 4.22
C LEU A 40 1.40 -13.30 4.79
N THR A 41 1.42 -13.11 6.10
CA THR A 41 2.28 -12.12 6.78
C THR A 41 3.75 -12.45 6.53
N THR A 42 4.11 -13.73 6.59
CA THR A 42 5.48 -14.18 6.26
C THR A 42 5.87 -13.84 4.83
N VAL A 43 5.01 -14.14 3.85
CA VAL A 43 5.27 -13.81 2.44
C VAL A 43 5.33 -12.30 2.22
N LYS A 44 4.39 -11.56 2.82
CA LYS A 44 4.29 -10.08 2.76
C LYS A 44 5.59 -9.44 3.23
N GLU A 45 6.06 -9.79 4.43
CA GLU A 45 7.26 -9.20 5.02
C GLU A 45 8.54 -9.56 4.26
N LEU A 46 8.66 -10.77 3.71
CA LEU A 46 9.81 -11.15 2.90
C LEU A 46 9.82 -10.42 1.55
N VAL A 47 8.69 -10.39 0.85
CA VAL A 47 8.57 -9.72 -0.47
C VAL A 47 8.78 -8.22 -0.34
N ASP A 48 8.20 -7.58 0.68
CA ASP A 48 8.33 -6.14 0.88
C ASP A 48 9.78 -5.73 1.17
N ASN A 49 10.53 -6.53 1.94
CA ASN A 49 11.94 -6.26 2.18
C ASN A 49 12.82 -6.51 0.95
N SER A 50 12.52 -7.53 0.14
CA SER A 50 13.19 -7.75 -1.14
C SER A 50 12.93 -6.60 -2.14
N LEU A 51 11.71 -6.06 -2.18
CA LEU A 51 11.39 -4.88 -3.00
C LEU A 51 12.12 -3.63 -2.53
N ASP A 52 12.12 -3.35 -1.22
CA ASP A 52 12.85 -2.21 -0.68
C ASP A 52 14.36 -2.34 -0.96
N ALA A 53 14.94 -3.53 -0.82
CA ALA A 53 16.37 -3.77 -1.04
C ALA A 53 16.80 -3.59 -2.51
N THR A 54 15.97 -4.05 -3.45
CA THR A 54 16.22 -3.90 -4.90
C THR A 54 16.05 -2.45 -5.35
N GLU A 55 15.07 -1.73 -4.81
CA GLU A 55 14.88 -0.30 -5.06
C GLU A 55 16.03 0.54 -4.49
N ASP A 56 16.52 0.23 -3.28
CA ASP A 56 17.69 0.90 -2.67
C ASP A 56 18.96 0.67 -3.52
N MET A 57 19.12 -0.51 -4.14
CA MET A 57 20.23 -0.81 -5.06
C MET A 57 20.04 -0.24 -6.47
N LYS A 58 18.85 0.29 -6.79
CA LYS A 58 18.50 0.83 -8.12
C LYS A 58 18.59 -0.21 -9.24
N VAL A 59 18.14 -1.43 -8.94
CA VAL A 59 18.00 -2.52 -9.92
C VAL A 59 16.53 -2.88 -10.12
N LEU A 60 16.18 -3.36 -11.32
CA LEU A 60 14.83 -3.86 -11.57
C LEU A 60 14.59 -5.10 -10.69
N PRO A 61 13.55 -5.11 -9.83
CA PRO A 61 13.33 -6.21 -8.91
C PRO A 61 12.97 -7.50 -9.65
N GLU A 62 13.72 -8.57 -9.35
CA GLU A 62 13.41 -9.94 -9.75
C GLU A 62 13.26 -10.77 -8.48
N ILE A 63 12.02 -11.13 -8.16
CA ILE A 63 11.67 -11.82 -6.93
C ILE A 63 11.05 -13.16 -7.25
N LYS A 64 11.61 -14.22 -6.67
CA LYS A 64 11.07 -15.57 -6.74
C LYS A 64 10.47 -15.95 -5.39
N VAL A 65 9.20 -16.30 -5.39
CA VAL A 65 8.46 -16.75 -4.21
C VAL A 65 8.07 -18.21 -4.42
N ILE A 66 8.42 -19.09 -3.49
CA ILE A 66 8.05 -20.50 -3.53
C ILE A 66 7.41 -20.84 -2.20
N VAL A 67 6.19 -21.35 -2.23
CA VAL A 67 5.50 -21.87 -1.05
C VAL A 67 5.28 -23.36 -1.26
N LYS A 68 5.95 -24.19 -0.46
CA LYS A 68 5.82 -25.65 -0.51
C LYS A 68 5.08 -26.16 0.71
N GLN A 69 4.12 -27.06 0.50
CA GLN A 69 3.53 -27.83 1.58
C GLN A 69 4.50 -28.94 2.00
N VAL A 70 4.85 -29.00 3.29
CA VAL A 70 5.75 -30.01 3.85
C VAL A 70 4.95 -31.08 4.61
N SER A 71 3.90 -30.66 5.32
CA SER A 71 2.87 -31.50 5.93
C SER A 71 1.51 -30.79 5.84
N ASP A 72 0.44 -31.41 6.33
CA ASP A 72 -0.92 -30.83 6.29
C ASP A 72 -1.02 -29.43 6.92
N ASP A 73 -0.23 -29.19 7.95
CA ASP A 73 -0.18 -27.98 8.77
C ASP A 73 1.12 -27.16 8.60
N ARG A 74 2.13 -27.66 7.85
CA ARG A 74 3.43 -26.98 7.71
C ARG A 74 3.75 -26.59 6.29
N PHE A 75 4.18 -25.36 6.15
CA PHE A 75 4.58 -24.77 4.89
C PHE A 75 5.99 -24.22 4.98
N LYS A 76 6.71 -24.37 3.88
CA LYS A 76 8.03 -23.80 3.66
C LYS A 76 7.91 -22.65 2.67
N VAL A 77 8.21 -21.45 3.14
CA VAL A 77 8.23 -20.23 2.34
C VAL A 77 9.67 -19.91 1.98
N ILE A 78 9.95 -19.80 0.69
CA ILE A 78 11.26 -19.41 0.16
C ILE A 78 11.07 -18.13 -0.66
N VAL A 79 11.77 -17.07 -0.30
CA VAL A 79 11.82 -15.83 -1.08
C VAL A 79 13.26 -15.56 -1.47
N GLU A 80 13.47 -15.32 -2.76
CA GLU A 80 14.78 -15.05 -3.33
C GLU A 80 14.73 -13.79 -4.19
N ASP A 81 15.66 -12.87 -3.99
CA ASP A 81 15.75 -11.61 -4.72
C ASP A 81 17.06 -11.44 -5.49
N ASN A 82 17.14 -10.35 -6.24
CA ASN A 82 18.34 -9.84 -6.90
C ASN A 82 18.82 -8.51 -6.29
N GLY A 83 18.58 -8.30 -4.99
CA GLY A 83 19.00 -7.10 -4.27
C GLY A 83 20.51 -7.07 -3.99
N PRO A 84 21.00 -6.12 -3.17
CA PRO A 84 22.43 -5.92 -2.89
C PRO A 84 23.05 -7.04 -2.05
N GLY A 85 22.25 -7.97 -1.54
CA GLY A 85 22.64 -8.87 -0.48
C GLY A 85 22.83 -8.14 0.85
N ILE A 86 23.17 -8.92 1.86
CA ILE A 86 23.39 -8.46 3.23
C ILE A 86 24.82 -8.82 3.64
N VAL A 87 25.51 -7.85 4.24
CA VAL A 87 26.86 -8.03 4.78
C VAL A 87 26.83 -9.04 5.92
N LYS A 88 27.81 -9.95 5.94
CA LYS A 88 27.93 -11.08 6.87
C LYS A 88 27.57 -10.72 8.32
N GLU A 89 28.16 -9.65 8.87
CA GLU A 89 28.00 -9.26 10.28
C GLU A 89 26.59 -8.72 10.62
N GLN A 90 25.80 -8.37 9.59
CA GLN A 90 24.46 -7.84 9.74
C GLN A 90 23.38 -8.91 9.57
N ILE A 91 23.69 -10.06 8.95
CA ILE A 91 22.72 -11.14 8.71
C ILE A 91 22.05 -11.58 10.03
N PRO A 92 22.80 -11.94 11.09
CA PRO A 92 22.16 -12.39 12.34
C PRO A 92 21.29 -11.30 12.98
N LYS A 93 21.72 -10.04 12.93
CA LYS A 93 20.99 -8.93 13.54
C LYS A 93 19.70 -8.57 12.80
N ILE A 94 19.69 -8.64 11.48
CA ILE A 94 18.50 -8.31 10.68
C ILE A 94 17.41 -9.38 10.84
N PHE A 95 17.79 -10.65 10.86
CA PHE A 95 16.81 -11.74 10.88
C PHE A 95 16.45 -12.22 12.29
N ALA A 96 17.37 -12.12 13.25
CA ALA A 96 17.23 -12.73 14.57
C ALA A 96 17.40 -11.75 15.75
N LYS A 97 17.15 -10.45 15.53
CA LYS A 97 17.01 -9.44 16.59
C LYS A 97 15.80 -8.55 16.36
N LEU A 98 14.84 -8.56 17.27
CA LEU A 98 13.65 -7.71 17.18
C LEU A 98 14.00 -6.23 17.42
N LEU A 99 13.27 -5.33 16.73
CA LEU A 99 13.49 -3.88 16.74
C LEU A 99 14.87 -3.45 16.22
N TYR A 100 15.49 -4.27 15.37
CA TYR A 100 16.74 -3.93 14.70
C TYR A 100 16.46 -3.49 13.26
N GLY A 101 16.81 -2.24 12.93
CA GLY A 101 16.67 -1.77 11.56
C GLY A 101 17.03 -0.31 11.36
N SER A 102 17.40 0.03 10.13
CA SER A 102 17.76 1.39 9.72
C SER A 102 16.56 2.29 9.40
N LYS A 103 15.35 1.72 9.32
CA LYS A 103 14.11 2.41 8.88
C LYS A 103 13.40 3.19 10.01
N PHE A 104 13.70 2.91 11.28
CA PHE A 104 12.95 3.47 12.42
C PHE A 104 13.14 4.98 12.63
N PHE A 105 14.29 5.52 12.22
CA PHE A 105 14.67 6.91 12.49
C PHE A 105 14.50 7.84 11.29
N LYS A 106 14.21 7.28 10.10
CA LYS A 106 14.16 8.02 8.85
C LYS A 106 12.72 8.35 8.48
N LEU A 107 12.42 9.64 8.35
CA LEU A 107 11.14 10.09 7.80
C LEU A 107 11.22 10.12 6.27
N LYS A 108 11.16 8.94 5.66
CA LYS A 108 10.98 8.74 4.21
C LYS A 108 9.90 7.69 3.96
N MET A 109 9.23 7.75 2.81
CA MET A 109 8.30 6.70 2.41
C MET A 109 9.03 5.35 2.26
N SER A 110 8.52 4.31 2.91
CA SER A 110 8.96 2.91 2.80
C SER A 110 7.79 1.95 3.02
N ARG A 111 7.95 0.69 2.56
CA ARG A 111 6.96 -0.38 2.77
C ARG A 111 6.92 -0.81 4.25
N GLY A 112 8.11 -1.05 4.83
CA GLY A 112 8.28 -1.37 6.24
C GLY A 112 8.53 -0.14 7.13
N GLN A 113 7.87 -0.07 8.30
CA GLN A 113 7.97 1.06 9.25
C GLN A 113 8.75 0.75 10.55
N GLN A 114 8.66 -0.47 11.09
CA GLN A 114 9.01 -0.73 12.51
C GLN A 114 10.25 -1.62 12.73
N GLY A 115 10.83 -2.22 11.69
CA GLY A 115 11.99 -3.12 11.84
C GLY A 115 11.69 -4.40 12.65
N ILE A 116 10.44 -4.85 12.64
CA ILE A 116 9.97 -6.04 13.39
C ILE A 116 9.59 -7.18 12.45
N GLY A 117 9.16 -6.88 11.23
CA GLY A 117 8.39 -7.80 10.39
C GLY A 117 9.07 -9.13 10.09
N VAL A 118 10.29 -9.11 9.56
CA VAL A 118 11.01 -10.36 9.22
C VAL A 118 11.41 -11.15 10.46
N SER A 119 11.89 -10.48 11.50
CA SER A 119 12.24 -11.14 12.77
C SER A 119 11.01 -11.77 13.44
N ALA A 120 9.83 -11.17 13.29
CA ALA A 120 8.56 -11.75 13.73
C ALA A 120 8.21 -13.03 12.96
N SER A 121 8.40 -13.05 11.64
CA SER A 121 8.22 -14.25 10.83
C SER A 121 9.19 -15.37 11.22
N VAL A 122 10.44 -15.02 11.53
CA VAL A 122 11.45 -15.97 12.04
C VAL A 122 11.05 -16.51 13.40
N LEU A 123 10.64 -15.64 14.33
CA LEU A 123 10.18 -16.03 15.66
C LEU A 123 8.97 -16.96 15.56
N TYR A 124 7.98 -16.65 14.73
CA TYR A 124 6.81 -17.50 14.55
C TYR A 124 7.17 -18.87 13.96
N GLY A 125 8.03 -18.92 12.93
CA GLY A 125 8.53 -20.17 12.36
C GLY A 125 9.26 -21.03 13.39
N GLN A 126 10.13 -20.41 14.19
CA GLN A 126 10.85 -21.09 15.29
C GLN A 126 9.89 -21.61 16.36
N LEU A 127 8.92 -20.82 16.81
CA LEU A 127 7.98 -21.22 17.87
C LEU A 127 7.04 -22.35 17.43
N THR A 128 6.73 -22.44 16.14
CA THR A 128 5.78 -23.44 15.61
C THR A 128 6.46 -24.72 15.12
N THR A 129 7.65 -24.61 14.51
CA THR A 129 8.34 -25.77 13.92
C THR A 129 9.61 -26.18 14.63
N GLY A 130 10.17 -25.31 15.47
CA GLY A 130 11.48 -25.50 16.11
C GLY A 130 12.67 -25.43 15.14
N LYS A 131 12.45 -25.19 13.84
CA LYS A 131 13.52 -25.18 12.85
C LYS A 131 14.17 -23.80 12.72
N PRO A 132 15.48 -23.73 12.46
CA PRO A 132 16.14 -22.46 12.23
C PRO A 132 15.74 -21.87 10.88
N VAL A 133 15.73 -20.53 10.79
CA VAL A 133 15.62 -19.84 9.50
C VAL A 133 16.90 -20.04 8.70
N LYS A 134 16.78 -20.33 7.41
CA LYS A 134 17.94 -20.50 6.52
C LYS A 134 18.08 -19.29 5.62
N ILE A 135 19.26 -18.68 5.62
CA ILE A 135 19.54 -17.48 4.84
C ILE A 135 20.78 -17.71 3.99
N THR A 136 20.68 -17.46 2.69
CA THR A 136 21.83 -17.36 1.78
C THR A 136 21.93 -15.92 1.30
N SER A 137 23.09 -15.29 1.45
CA SER A 137 23.31 -13.91 1.01
C SER A 137 24.63 -13.79 0.26
N LYS A 138 24.63 -13.05 -0.85
CA LYS A 138 25.82 -12.72 -1.62
C LYS A 138 25.79 -11.26 -2.03
N ILE A 139 26.87 -10.54 -1.76
CA ILE A 139 26.95 -9.09 -1.95
C ILE A 139 27.57 -8.68 -3.30
N SER A 140 28.38 -9.54 -3.90
CA SER A 140 28.95 -9.28 -5.22
C SER A 140 29.45 -10.57 -5.90
N PRO A 141 29.64 -10.58 -7.23
CA PRO A 141 30.14 -11.75 -7.95
C PRO A 141 31.52 -12.21 -7.48
N ARG A 142 32.33 -11.28 -6.97
CA ARG A 142 33.71 -11.52 -6.51
C ARG A 142 33.81 -11.99 -5.07
N LYS A 143 32.70 -11.98 -4.33
CA LYS A 143 32.67 -12.35 -2.91
C LYS A 143 31.92 -13.66 -2.71
N PRO A 144 32.31 -14.47 -1.72
CA PRO A 144 31.62 -15.72 -1.41
C PRO A 144 30.16 -15.48 -1.01
N ALA A 145 29.30 -16.47 -1.25
CA ALA A 145 27.96 -16.47 -0.67
C ALA A 145 28.02 -17.06 0.73
N HIS A 146 27.37 -16.40 1.69
CA HIS A 146 27.29 -16.86 3.07
C HIS A 146 25.95 -17.52 3.32
N TYR A 147 25.97 -18.69 3.94
CA TYR A 147 24.80 -19.44 4.38
C TYR A 147 24.75 -19.49 5.90
N TYR A 148 23.59 -19.13 6.45
CA TYR A 148 23.31 -19.09 7.88
C TYR A 148 22.07 -19.89 8.24
N GLU A 149 22.14 -20.60 9.36
CA GLU A 149 20.98 -21.13 10.08
C GLU A 149 20.90 -20.42 11.43
N LEU A 150 19.79 -19.72 11.69
CA LEU A 150 19.63 -18.86 12.86
C LEU A 150 18.41 -19.21 13.70
N HIS A 151 18.58 -19.04 15.01
CA HIS A 151 17.51 -18.95 16.00
C HIS A 151 17.51 -17.59 16.69
N ILE A 152 16.40 -17.25 17.33
CA ILE A 152 16.23 -16.09 18.21
C ILE A 152 16.22 -16.60 19.64
N ASP A 153 17.15 -16.12 20.47
CA ASP A 153 17.06 -16.27 21.92
C ASP A 153 15.95 -15.33 22.41
N THR A 154 14.81 -15.91 22.84
CA THR A 154 13.66 -15.12 23.29
C THR A 154 13.89 -14.48 24.65
N HIS A 155 14.85 -14.95 25.46
CA HIS A 155 15.15 -14.31 26.74
C HIS A 155 16.03 -13.08 26.57
N LYS A 156 17.06 -13.15 25.73
CA LYS A 156 18.01 -12.05 25.52
C LYS A 156 17.67 -11.13 24.34
N ASN A 157 16.78 -11.55 23.44
CA ASN A 157 16.57 -10.91 22.15
C ASN A 157 17.88 -10.75 21.36
N ASP A 158 18.65 -11.82 21.31
CA ASP A 158 19.90 -11.90 20.56
C ASP A 158 19.90 -13.08 19.60
N PRO A 159 20.64 -12.99 18.49
CA PRO A 159 20.68 -14.04 17.49
C PRO A 159 21.55 -15.21 17.96
N GLU A 160 21.05 -16.42 17.78
CA GLU A 160 21.79 -17.67 17.99
C GLU A 160 22.14 -18.29 16.64
N ILE A 161 23.43 -18.49 16.39
CA ILE A 161 23.94 -19.03 15.12
C ILE A 161 24.09 -20.55 15.27
N VAL A 162 23.23 -21.31 14.59
CA VAL A 162 23.27 -22.78 14.57
C VAL A 162 24.32 -23.26 13.57
N LYS A 163 24.40 -22.60 12.40
CA LYS A 163 25.31 -22.97 11.33
C LYS A 163 25.74 -21.75 10.54
N GLU A 164 27.03 -21.68 10.23
CA GLU A 164 27.63 -20.69 9.34
C GLU A 164 28.58 -21.41 8.37
N ILE A 165 28.30 -21.35 7.07
CA ILE A 165 29.19 -21.89 6.03
C ILE A 165 29.23 -20.96 4.81
N VAL A 166 30.28 -21.10 4.01
CA VAL A 166 30.36 -20.49 2.67
C VAL A 166 29.82 -21.49 1.66
N VAL A 167 28.96 -21.03 0.76
CA VAL A 167 28.37 -21.86 -0.31
C VAL A 167 28.67 -21.24 -1.68
N ASP A 168 28.77 -22.08 -2.70
CA ASP A 168 28.77 -21.57 -4.07
C ASP A 168 27.34 -21.23 -4.49
N TRP A 169 27.17 -20.05 -5.08
CA TRP A 169 25.87 -19.57 -5.53
C TRP A 169 26.04 -18.81 -6.83
N ILE A 170 25.37 -19.31 -7.88
CA ILE A 170 25.50 -18.85 -9.27
C ILE A 170 25.09 -17.38 -9.43
N LYS A 171 24.18 -16.86 -8.57
CA LYS A 171 23.76 -15.46 -8.63
C LYS A 171 24.93 -14.50 -8.40
N LYS A 172 24.83 -13.32 -9.00
CA LYS A 172 25.80 -12.23 -8.86
C LYS A 172 25.72 -11.59 -7.48
N HIS A 173 24.51 -11.30 -7.02
CA HIS A 173 24.18 -10.74 -5.73
C HIS A 173 22.71 -11.07 -5.42
N GLY A 174 22.32 -10.95 -4.15
CA GLY A 174 20.94 -11.15 -3.71
C GLY A 174 20.86 -11.81 -2.34
N THR A 175 19.63 -12.01 -1.89
CA THR A 175 19.33 -12.73 -0.65
C THR A 175 18.29 -13.80 -0.94
N LYS A 176 18.44 -14.97 -0.31
CA LYS A 176 17.48 -16.06 -0.27
C LYS A 176 17.15 -16.36 1.18
N VAL A 177 15.87 -16.38 1.52
CA VAL A 177 15.37 -16.67 2.87
C VAL A 177 14.40 -17.84 2.80
N GLU A 178 14.61 -18.86 3.63
CA GLU A 178 13.73 -20.02 3.78
C GLU A 178 13.26 -20.12 5.24
N ILE A 179 11.94 -20.02 5.43
CA ILE A 179 11.26 -20.15 6.72
C ILE A 179 10.26 -21.30 6.63
N GLU A 180 10.30 -22.22 7.59
CA GLU A 180 9.27 -23.23 7.80
C GLU A 180 8.38 -22.78 8.95
N LEU A 181 7.06 -22.84 8.76
CA LEU A 181 6.08 -22.41 9.75
C LEU A 181 4.81 -23.26 9.71
N GLU A 182 4.10 -23.31 10.83
CA GLU A 182 2.74 -23.83 10.88
C GLU A 182 1.75 -22.82 10.28
N ALA A 183 1.03 -23.25 9.25
CA ALA A 183 0.23 -22.39 8.38
C ALA A 183 -0.88 -23.15 7.66
N LYS A 184 -1.84 -22.42 7.09
CA LYS A 184 -2.86 -23.00 6.21
C LYS A 184 -2.95 -22.22 4.91
N TYR A 185 -2.83 -22.92 3.78
CA TYR A 185 -3.03 -22.35 2.46
C TYR A 185 -4.52 -22.31 2.10
N GLN A 186 -4.99 -21.17 1.62
CA GLN A 186 -6.35 -20.99 1.09
C GLN A 186 -6.32 -20.21 -0.22
N LYS A 187 -7.29 -20.47 -1.09
CA LYS A 187 -7.53 -19.70 -2.32
C LYS A 187 -8.61 -18.65 -2.09
N GLY A 188 -8.60 -17.56 -2.87
CA GLY A 188 -9.62 -16.52 -2.83
C GLY A 188 -9.05 -15.12 -2.63
N ARG A 189 -9.91 -14.14 -2.30
CA ARG A 189 -9.53 -12.71 -2.21
C ARG A 189 -8.59 -12.35 -1.06
N GLN A 190 -8.42 -13.25 -0.10
CA GLN A 190 -7.53 -13.09 1.05
C GLN A 190 -6.36 -14.09 1.02
N SER A 191 -6.05 -14.62 -0.16
CA SER A 191 -4.95 -15.56 -0.36
C SER A 191 -3.63 -14.85 -0.64
N ILE A 192 -2.55 -15.64 -0.58
CA ILE A 192 -1.21 -15.23 -0.99
C ILE A 192 -1.16 -14.96 -2.50
N ASP A 193 -1.89 -15.74 -3.29
CA ASP A 193 -1.96 -15.56 -4.74
C ASP A 193 -2.50 -14.16 -5.08
N GLU A 194 -3.56 -13.74 -4.39
CA GLU A 194 -4.16 -12.42 -4.55
C GLU A 194 -3.22 -11.31 -4.06
N TYR A 195 -2.49 -11.55 -2.95
CA TYR A 195 -1.46 -10.62 -2.48
C TYR A 195 -0.39 -10.39 -3.54
N LEU A 196 0.21 -11.46 -4.07
CA LEU A 196 1.29 -11.37 -5.05
C LEU A 196 0.80 -10.74 -6.36
N LYS A 197 -0.44 -11.05 -6.77
CA LYS A 197 -1.08 -10.41 -7.92
C LYS A 197 -1.25 -8.90 -7.69
N GLN A 198 -1.75 -8.47 -6.53
CA GLN A 198 -1.88 -7.06 -6.20
C GLN A 198 -0.51 -6.36 -6.07
N THR A 199 0.51 -7.05 -5.57
CA THR A 199 1.88 -6.55 -5.50
C THR A 199 2.48 -6.33 -6.89
N ALA A 200 2.25 -7.23 -7.83
CA ALA A 200 2.67 -7.07 -9.23
C ALA A 200 1.91 -5.94 -9.95
N LEU A 201 0.64 -5.72 -9.60
CA LEU A 201 -0.18 -4.61 -10.13
C LEU A 201 0.38 -3.25 -9.70
N ILE A 202 0.65 -3.10 -8.40
CA ILE A 202 1.03 -1.80 -7.80
C ILE A 202 2.52 -1.48 -7.96
N ASN A 203 3.34 -2.48 -8.31
CA ASN A 203 4.77 -2.34 -8.62
C ASN A 203 5.05 -2.80 -10.07
N PRO A 204 4.72 -1.99 -11.10
CA PRO A 204 4.80 -2.42 -12.50
C PRO A 204 6.22 -2.78 -12.97
N GLN A 205 7.26 -2.34 -12.26
CA GLN A 205 8.67 -2.62 -12.56
C GLN A 205 9.15 -4.01 -12.12
N VAL A 206 8.35 -4.72 -11.31
CA VAL A 206 8.73 -6.00 -10.69
C VAL A 206 8.51 -7.16 -11.66
N CYS A 207 9.49 -8.05 -11.72
CA CYS A 207 9.30 -9.40 -12.25
C CYS A 207 9.13 -10.36 -11.05
N LEU A 208 7.96 -10.99 -10.94
CA LEU A 208 7.64 -11.88 -9.83
C LEU A 208 7.32 -13.29 -10.35
N THR A 209 8.09 -14.29 -9.92
CA THR A 209 7.79 -15.70 -10.21
C THR A 209 7.30 -16.35 -8.93
N TYR A 210 6.08 -16.87 -8.96
CA TYR A 210 5.45 -17.50 -7.80
C TYR A 210 5.15 -18.97 -8.07
N THR A 211 5.71 -19.87 -7.27
CA THR A 211 5.33 -21.29 -7.24
C THR A 211 4.46 -21.54 -6.02
N ASN A 212 3.20 -21.90 -6.26
CA ASN A 212 2.23 -22.17 -5.21
C ASN A 212 2.40 -23.59 -4.61
N PRO A 213 1.68 -23.93 -3.51
CA PRO A 213 1.74 -25.26 -2.90
C PRO A 213 1.31 -26.40 -3.83
N ASP A 214 0.48 -26.11 -4.84
CA ASP A 214 0.05 -27.06 -5.87
C ASP A 214 1.13 -27.29 -6.97
N ASN A 215 2.36 -26.78 -6.77
CA ASN A 215 3.46 -26.77 -7.74
C ASN A 215 3.16 -26.07 -9.08
N LYS A 216 2.14 -25.20 -9.12
CA LYS A 216 1.87 -24.33 -10.27
C LYS A 216 2.71 -23.07 -10.17
N THR A 217 3.46 -22.80 -11.22
CA THR A 217 4.25 -21.58 -11.36
C THR A 217 3.44 -20.52 -12.11
N ILE A 218 3.37 -19.32 -11.55
CA ILE A 218 2.71 -18.15 -12.10
C ILE A 218 3.79 -17.07 -12.24
N ASP A 219 4.01 -16.62 -13.47
CA ASP A 219 4.95 -15.55 -13.77
C ASP A 219 4.20 -14.23 -13.99
N PHE A 220 4.60 -13.21 -13.24
CA PHE A 220 4.15 -11.84 -13.39
C PHE A 220 5.28 -11.02 -14.02
N PRO A 221 5.29 -10.83 -15.35
CA PRO A 221 6.36 -10.10 -16.03
C PRO A 221 6.30 -8.60 -15.70
N LYS A 222 7.44 -7.91 -15.81
CA LYS A 222 7.46 -6.44 -15.63
C LYS A 222 6.72 -5.72 -16.76
N ALA A 223 5.95 -4.69 -16.40
CA ALA A 223 5.25 -3.80 -17.34
C ALA A 223 6.08 -2.56 -17.72
N THR A 224 7.06 -2.18 -16.89
CA THR A 224 7.95 -1.04 -17.15
C THR A 224 9.40 -1.39 -16.82
N LYS A 225 10.33 -0.66 -17.44
CA LYS A 225 11.76 -0.68 -17.10
C LYS A 225 12.19 0.55 -16.30
N GLU A 226 11.24 1.45 -16.00
CA GLU A 226 11.48 2.65 -15.22
C GLU A 226 11.37 2.35 -13.73
N LEU A 227 12.39 2.72 -12.97
CA LEU A 227 12.36 2.62 -11.52
C LEU A 227 11.62 3.81 -10.91
N PRO A 228 10.92 3.60 -9.78
CA PRO A 228 10.37 4.69 -9.00
C PRO A 228 11.40 5.74 -8.58
N LYS A 229 10.93 6.98 -8.43
CA LYS A 229 11.77 8.05 -7.86
C LYS A 229 12.09 7.73 -6.41
N GLU A 230 13.37 7.82 -6.04
CA GLU A 230 13.81 7.57 -4.67
C GLU A 230 13.29 8.67 -3.72
N PRO A 231 12.56 8.31 -2.65
CA PRO A 231 12.08 9.28 -1.68
C PRO A 231 13.24 9.83 -0.85
N LYS A 232 13.31 11.15 -0.70
CA LYS A 232 14.31 11.82 0.14
C LYS A 232 13.88 11.83 1.60
N GLU A 233 14.83 11.63 2.49
CA GLU A 233 14.59 11.79 3.92
C GLU A 233 14.31 13.25 4.26
N ILE A 234 13.26 13.48 5.05
CA ILE A 234 12.88 14.81 5.51
C ILE A 234 12.98 14.93 7.03
N LYS A 235 13.11 16.16 7.50
CA LYS A 235 12.99 16.47 8.92
C LYS A 235 11.52 16.53 9.33
N PRO A 236 11.19 16.25 10.60
CA PRO A 236 9.81 16.32 11.07
C PRO A 236 9.23 17.72 10.87
N HIS A 237 7.93 17.75 10.59
CA HIS A 237 7.18 19.01 10.48
C HIS A 237 6.65 19.42 11.86
N PRO A 238 6.72 20.71 12.26
CA PRO A 238 6.33 21.13 13.60
C PRO A 238 4.90 20.76 14.00
N HIS A 239 3.92 20.90 13.09
CA HIS A 239 2.52 20.53 13.38
C HIS A 239 2.30 19.04 13.72
N GLY A 240 3.25 18.17 13.43
CA GLY A 240 3.14 16.72 13.68
C GLY A 240 3.70 16.25 15.01
N ILE A 241 4.26 17.15 15.80
CA ILE A 241 5.04 16.78 16.96
C ILE A 241 4.21 16.85 18.23
N GLU A 242 4.40 15.83 19.06
CA GLU A 242 3.82 15.71 20.39
C GLU A 242 4.82 16.19 21.46
N LEU A 243 4.30 16.54 22.64
CA LEU A 243 5.08 17.09 23.75
C LEU A 243 6.27 16.21 24.14
N GLY A 244 6.05 14.90 24.29
CA GLY A 244 7.11 13.96 24.64
C GLY A 244 8.24 13.91 23.60
N ILE A 245 7.89 13.97 22.31
CA ILE A 245 8.86 13.98 21.21
C ILE A 245 9.63 15.31 21.22
N LEU A 246 8.94 16.45 21.38
CA LEU A 246 9.58 17.76 21.47
C LEU A 246 10.58 17.82 22.63
N ILE A 247 10.20 17.35 23.82
CA ILE A 247 11.09 17.31 24.99
C ILE A 247 12.31 16.44 24.73
N ARG A 248 12.13 15.27 24.10
CA ARG A 248 13.25 14.39 23.72
C ARG A 248 14.18 15.08 22.73
N MET A 249 13.64 15.77 21.73
CA MET A 249 14.42 16.52 20.74
C MET A 249 15.17 17.70 21.37
N LEU A 250 14.53 18.45 22.27
CA LEU A 250 15.15 19.56 23.02
C LEU A 250 16.35 19.09 23.87
N LYS A 251 16.29 17.86 24.41
CA LYS A 251 17.40 17.25 25.17
C LYS A 251 18.51 16.69 24.27
N ALA A 252 18.16 16.14 23.11
CA ALA A 252 19.11 15.47 22.22
C ALA A 252 19.81 16.40 21.23
N THR A 253 19.25 17.59 20.97
CA THR A 253 19.79 18.51 19.96
C THR A 253 21.16 19.08 20.37
N LYS A 254 21.97 19.39 19.35
CA LYS A 254 23.25 20.11 19.51
C LYS A 254 23.10 21.63 19.35
N ALA A 255 21.90 22.13 19.06
CA ALA A 255 21.65 23.54 18.84
C ALA A 255 21.88 24.36 20.13
N LYS A 256 22.56 25.51 20.00
CA LYS A 256 22.89 26.38 21.16
C LYS A 256 21.72 27.26 21.60
N THR A 257 20.79 27.57 20.69
CA THR A 257 19.65 28.45 20.94
C THR A 257 18.35 27.80 20.46
N LEU A 258 17.23 28.18 21.09
CA LEU A 258 15.91 27.69 20.70
C LEU A 258 15.54 28.09 19.27
N GLN A 259 15.92 29.28 18.84
CA GLN A 259 15.73 29.70 17.44
C GLN A 259 16.51 28.79 16.48
N SER A 260 17.77 28.48 16.78
CA SER A 260 18.57 27.55 15.98
C SER A 260 17.92 26.17 15.95
N PHE A 261 17.48 25.66 17.10
CA PHE A 261 16.79 24.36 17.21
C PHE A 261 15.58 24.29 16.28
N LEU A 262 14.69 25.29 16.33
CA LEU A 262 13.49 25.32 15.51
C LEU A 262 13.80 25.34 14.00
N THR A 263 14.88 26.01 13.59
CA THR A 263 15.30 26.09 12.19
C THR A 263 16.10 24.86 11.72
N THR A 264 16.88 24.22 12.60
CA THR A 264 17.73 23.09 12.21
C THR A 264 17.03 21.75 12.31
N GLU A 265 16.14 21.55 13.28
CA GLU A 265 15.53 20.23 13.54
C GLU A 265 14.21 20.03 12.79
N PHE A 266 13.56 21.11 12.33
CA PHE A 266 12.28 21.05 11.63
C PHE A 266 12.38 21.46 10.17
N CYS A 267 11.56 20.84 9.32
CA CYS A 267 11.42 21.30 7.95
C CYS A 267 10.54 22.56 7.88
N ARG A 268 10.81 23.42 6.89
CA ARG A 268 9.99 24.61 6.55
C ARG A 268 9.82 25.65 7.68
N VAL A 269 10.73 25.67 8.66
CA VAL A 269 10.80 26.72 9.69
C VAL A 269 11.97 27.66 9.41
N GLY A 270 11.68 28.86 8.92
CA GLY A 270 12.69 29.91 8.75
C GLY A 270 12.94 30.70 10.04
N SER A 271 14.00 31.51 10.05
CA SER A 271 14.39 32.30 11.23
C SER A 271 13.31 33.26 11.72
N LYS A 272 12.53 33.86 10.80
CA LYS A 272 11.40 34.75 11.13
C LYS A 272 10.25 34.00 11.78
N THR A 273 9.91 32.82 11.25
CA THR A 273 8.86 31.95 11.78
C THR A 273 9.24 31.41 13.16
N ALA A 274 10.50 30.96 13.32
CA ALA A 274 11.02 30.53 14.61
C ALA A 274 10.92 31.62 15.67
N LYS A 275 11.25 32.88 15.30
CA LYS A 275 11.13 34.02 16.20
C LYS A 275 9.69 34.27 16.63
N ASN A 276 8.74 34.26 15.68
CA ASN A 276 7.31 34.42 15.95
C ASN A 276 6.77 33.31 16.87
N ILE A 277 7.18 32.05 16.65
CA ILE A 277 6.79 30.92 17.51
C ILE A 277 7.27 31.14 18.95
N CYS A 278 8.52 31.57 19.13
CA CYS A 278 9.09 31.84 20.44
C CYS A 278 8.40 33.02 21.14
N GLU A 279 8.14 34.11 20.41
CA GLU A 279 7.45 35.31 20.92
C GLU A 279 6.04 34.96 21.40
N LYS A 280 5.25 34.23 20.60
CA LYS A 280 3.92 33.75 21.00
C LYS A 280 3.93 32.78 22.18
N ALA A 281 4.98 31.97 22.29
CA ALA A 281 5.12 31.02 23.39
C ALA A 281 5.64 31.68 24.69
N ASN A 282 5.96 32.98 24.67
CA ASN A 282 6.65 33.68 25.75
C ASN A 282 7.98 33.03 26.17
N VAL A 283 8.72 32.47 25.19
CA VAL A 283 10.02 31.84 25.43
C VAL A 283 11.13 32.64 24.76
N VAL A 284 12.21 32.91 25.51
CA VAL A 284 13.35 33.67 24.98
C VAL A 284 14.06 32.87 23.87
N THR A 285 14.23 33.50 22.70
CA THR A 285 14.83 32.87 21.50
C THR A 285 16.25 32.36 21.70
N LYS A 286 17.01 33.02 22.60
CA LYS A 286 18.40 32.69 22.96
C LYS A 286 18.50 31.62 24.06
N SER A 287 17.38 31.16 24.62
CA SER A 287 17.38 30.09 25.63
C SER A 287 18.02 28.81 25.06
N LYS A 288 18.75 28.10 25.92
CA LYS A 288 19.33 26.80 25.56
C LYS A 288 18.19 25.76 25.50
N PRO A 289 18.09 24.96 24.41
CA PRO A 289 17.04 23.94 24.26
C PRO A 289 16.92 22.98 25.45
N GLY A 290 18.04 22.51 26.00
CA GLY A 290 18.04 21.58 27.13
C GLY A 290 17.55 22.15 28.47
N ARG A 291 17.39 23.48 28.59
CA ARG A 291 16.88 24.14 29.81
C ARG A 291 15.36 24.35 29.77
N ILE A 292 14.72 24.18 28.62
CA ILE A 292 13.29 24.39 28.44
C ILE A 292 12.50 23.44 29.34
N THR A 293 11.64 24.02 30.17
CA THR A 293 10.77 23.29 31.09
C THR A 293 9.62 22.60 30.35
N ARG A 294 8.91 21.69 31.02
CA ARG A 294 7.76 21.00 30.41
C ARG A 294 6.64 21.97 30.05
N ASP A 295 6.42 22.99 30.87
CA ASP A 295 5.37 24.00 30.66
C ASP A 295 5.72 24.94 29.50
N GLU A 296 6.97 25.38 29.41
CA GLU A 296 7.47 26.14 28.25
C GLU A 296 7.39 25.31 26.95
N ALA A 297 7.66 24.00 27.01
CA ALA A 297 7.53 23.12 25.86
C ALA A 297 6.06 22.93 25.42
N ASP A 298 5.11 22.90 26.36
CA ASP A 298 3.68 22.87 26.04
C ASP A 298 3.22 24.17 25.38
N ASN A 299 3.67 25.32 25.89
CA ASN A 299 3.42 26.63 25.28
C ASN A 299 3.99 26.73 23.87
N LEU A 300 5.18 26.18 23.63
CA LEU A 300 5.76 26.09 22.28
C LEU A 300 4.87 25.26 21.33
N ILE A 301 4.31 24.14 21.78
CA ILE A 301 3.41 23.32 20.94
C ILE A 301 2.12 24.07 20.60
N LYS A 302 1.51 24.74 21.58
CA LYS A 302 0.31 25.57 21.35
C LYS A 302 0.60 26.66 20.32
N SER A 303 1.71 27.39 20.49
CA SER A 303 2.19 28.40 19.55
C SER A 303 2.44 27.85 18.13
N ILE A 304 3.02 26.64 18.03
CA ILE A 304 3.24 25.96 16.74
C ILE A 304 1.92 25.64 16.05
N ARG A 305 0.89 25.19 16.77
CA ARG A 305 -0.42 24.83 16.19
C ARG A 305 -1.16 26.06 15.66
N GLU A 306 -1.03 27.20 16.33
CA GLU A 306 -1.68 28.46 15.91
C GLU A 306 -0.96 29.16 14.77
N THR A 307 0.33 28.90 14.59
CA THR A 307 1.14 29.55 13.56
C THR A 307 0.94 28.86 12.21
N ARG A 308 0.60 29.63 11.17
CA ARG A 308 0.51 29.11 9.80
C ARG A 308 1.90 28.78 9.27
N LEU A 309 2.16 27.50 9.05
CA LEU A 309 3.40 26.99 8.49
C LEU A 309 3.23 26.59 7.02
N ILE A 310 4.33 26.64 6.28
CA ILE A 310 4.39 26.15 4.90
C ILE A 310 4.30 24.63 4.94
N ALA A 311 3.54 24.03 4.01
CA ALA A 311 3.42 22.58 3.90
C ALA A 311 4.79 21.88 3.78
N PRO A 312 4.95 20.69 4.39
CA PRO A 312 6.16 19.88 4.30
C PRO A 312 6.54 19.59 2.84
N PRO A 313 7.85 19.39 2.56
CA PRO A 313 8.33 19.03 1.24
C PRO A 313 7.78 17.67 0.79
N THR A 314 7.48 17.57 -0.50
CA THR A 314 6.80 16.41 -1.10
C THR A 314 7.78 15.40 -1.69
N ASP A 315 9.07 15.75 -1.76
CA ASP A 315 10.15 14.90 -2.26
C ASP A 315 10.40 13.65 -1.40
N CYS A 316 9.78 13.57 -0.22
CA CYS A 316 9.80 12.38 0.64
C CYS A 316 8.80 11.31 0.24
N LEU A 317 7.93 11.60 -0.73
CA LEU A 317 6.93 10.68 -1.26
C LEU A 317 7.39 10.14 -2.61
N SER A 318 7.11 8.87 -2.84
CA SER A 318 7.29 8.20 -4.12
C SER A 318 5.93 7.64 -4.56
N PRO A 319 5.02 8.49 -5.08
CA PRO A 319 3.77 7.99 -5.69
C PRO A 319 4.09 7.11 -6.90
N ILE A 320 3.12 6.35 -7.38
CA ILE A 320 3.29 5.49 -8.57
C ILE A 320 3.18 6.34 -9.83
N GLY A 321 2.27 7.30 -9.83
CA GLY A 321 1.93 8.12 -10.99
C GLY A 321 0.77 7.53 -11.81
N PRO A 322 -0.01 8.38 -12.49
CA PRO A 322 -1.24 7.96 -13.14
C PRO A 322 -0.99 7.01 -14.31
N GLU A 323 0.08 7.23 -15.09
CA GLU A 323 0.43 6.41 -16.25
C GLU A 323 0.91 5.01 -15.86
N LEU A 324 1.79 4.92 -14.85
CA LEU A 324 2.29 3.63 -14.35
C LEU A 324 1.18 2.83 -13.67
N LEU A 325 0.30 3.51 -12.93
CA LEU A 325 -0.87 2.87 -12.34
C LEU A 325 -1.83 2.34 -13.41
N GLU A 326 -2.04 3.08 -14.50
CA GLU A 326 -2.88 2.63 -15.62
C GLU A 326 -2.25 1.43 -16.36
N LYS A 327 -0.93 1.41 -16.54
CA LYS A 327 -0.20 0.26 -17.11
C LYS A 327 -0.32 -0.98 -16.23
N GLY A 328 -0.13 -0.85 -14.92
CA GLY A 328 -0.29 -1.95 -13.96
C GLY A 328 -1.72 -2.51 -13.97
N LEU A 329 -2.70 -1.62 -14.12
CA LEU A 329 -4.10 -1.96 -14.24
C LEU A 329 -4.43 -2.77 -15.48
N LYS A 330 -4.05 -2.27 -16.67
CA LYS A 330 -4.29 -2.94 -17.95
C LYS A 330 -3.65 -4.32 -18.05
N LYS A 331 -2.56 -4.53 -17.30
CA LYS A 331 -1.84 -5.81 -17.28
C LYS A 331 -2.61 -6.90 -16.52
N GLU A 332 -3.17 -6.55 -15.36
CA GLU A 332 -3.68 -7.55 -14.40
C GLU A 332 -5.21 -7.67 -14.36
N ILE A 333 -5.92 -6.65 -14.86
CA ILE A 333 -7.37 -6.55 -14.87
C ILE A 333 -7.82 -6.27 -16.30
N ASP A 334 -8.65 -7.16 -16.85
CA ASP A 334 -9.29 -6.96 -18.14
C ASP A 334 -10.59 -6.14 -17.98
N ALA A 335 -10.58 -4.94 -18.54
CA ALA A 335 -11.66 -3.96 -18.48
C ALA A 335 -11.72 -3.12 -19.77
N ASP A 336 -12.90 -2.60 -20.09
CA ASP A 336 -13.15 -1.80 -21.30
C ASP A 336 -12.72 -0.34 -21.12
N PHE A 337 -12.67 0.13 -19.87
CA PHE A 337 -12.35 1.51 -19.52
C PHE A 337 -11.44 1.57 -18.30
N TYR A 338 -10.43 2.45 -18.38
CA TYR A 338 -9.49 2.74 -17.31
C TYR A 338 -9.42 4.25 -17.11
N ALA A 339 -9.41 4.67 -15.84
CA ALA A 339 -9.08 6.05 -15.51
C ALA A 339 -8.32 6.12 -14.19
N THR A 340 -7.17 6.77 -14.22
CA THR A 340 -6.32 7.02 -13.06
C THR A 340 -6.19 8.52 -12.77
N ILE A 341 -5.85 8.83 -11.52
CA ILE A 341 -5.58 10.18 -11.04
C ILE A 341 -4.56 10.11 -9.90
N THR A 342 -3.62 11.05 -9.88
CA THR A 342 -2.73 11.31 -8.75
C THR A 342 -3.04 12.72 -8.25
N ARG A 343 -3.54 12.84 -7.01
CA ARG A 343 -3.92 14.12 -6.41
C ARG A 343 -2.68 14.92 -5.99
N PRO A 344 -2.78 16.25 -5.82
CA PRO A 344 -1.73 17.00 -5.16
C PRO A 344 -1.51 16.48 -3.72
N PRO A 345 -0.28 16.55 -3.22
CA PRO A 345 0.03 16.12 -1.86
C PRO A 345 -0.67 17.00 -0.83
N SER A 346 -1.10 16.36 0.26
CA SER A 346 -1.78 16.96 1.41
C SER A 346 -1.04 16.60 2.69
N VAL A 347 -1.49 17.14 3.83
CA VAL A 347 -0.82 16.96 5.12
C VAL A 347 -1.84 16.55 6.16
N TYR A 348 -1.50 15.55 6.97
CA TYR A 348 -2.27 15.21 8.17
C TYR A 348 -1.28 15.13 9.34
N ARG A 349 -1.57 15.76 10.49
CA ARG A 349 -0.65 15.80 11.65
C ARG A 349 0.82 16.06 11.25
N GLY A 350 1.08 17.04 10.38
CA GLY A 350 2.43 17.35 9.88
C GLY A 350 3.08 16.31 8.95
N MET A 351 2.44 15.16 8.71
CA MET A 351 2.92 14.13 7.80
C MET A 351 2.39 14.36 6.38
N PRO A 352 3.27 14.54 5.39
CA PRO A 352 2.84 14.63 4.00
C PRO A 352 2.28 13.28 3.53
N PHE A 353 1.19 13.33 2.78
CA PHE A 353 0.60 12.17 2.11
C PHE A 353 0.06 12.56 0.74
N GLN A 354 -0.07 11.57 -0.14
CA GLN A 354 -0.63 11.73 -1.46
C GLN A 354 -1.56 10.58 -1.76
N ILE A 355 -2.71 10.87 -2.38
CA ILE A 355 -3.71 9.89 -2.76
C ILE A 355 -3.69 9.69 -4.27
N GLU A 356 -3.65 8.43 -4.69
CA GLU A 356 -3.83 8.01 -6.06
C GLU A 356 -5.08 7.13 -6.14
N ALA A 357 -5.88 7.33 -7.17
CA ALA A 357 -7.07 6.53 -7.40
C ALA A 357 -7.11 6.02 -8.85
N GLY A 358 -7.64 4.82 -9.01
CA GLY A 358 -7.86 4.17 -10.29
C GLY A 358 -9.25 3.55 -10.34
N ILE A 359 -9.89 3.61 -11.50
CA ILE A 359 -11.16 2.95 -11.76
C ILE A 359 -11.09 2.15 -13.06
N CYS A 360 -11.52 0.90 -12.99
CA CYS A 360 -11.66 -0.01 -14.12
C CYS A 360 -13.14 -0.38 -14.26
N TYR A 361 -13.68 -0.34 -15.48
CA TYR A 361 -15.08 -0.68 -15.74
C TYR A 361 -15.20 -1.67 -16.91
N GLY A 362 -16.04 -2.69 -16.76
CA GLY A 362 -16.37 -3.64 -17.82
C GLY A 362 -15.43 -4.85 -17.91
N GLY A 363 -15.30 -5.42 -19.10
CA GLY A 363 -14.51 -6.63 -19.36
C GLY A 363 -15.08 -7.89 -18.69
N THR A 364 -14.21 -8.71 -18.11
CA THR A 364 -14.54 -9.99 -17.44
C THR A 364 -15.14 -9.82 -16.03
N GLN A 365 -15.38 -8.58 -15.60
CA GLN A 365 -15.87 -8.28 -14.25
C GLN A 365 -17.37 -8.56 -14.10
N GLU A 366 -17.77 -9.08 -12.93
CA GLU A 366 -19.15 -9.40 -12.61
C GLU A 366 -20.03 -8.15 -12.46
N ARG A 367 -21.21 -8.16 -13.09
CA ARG A 367 -22.11 -6.99 -13.12
C ARG A 367 -23.00 -6.87 -11.88
N GLU A 368 -23.37 -7.99 -11.28
CA GLU A 368 -24.38 -8.05 -10.23
C GLU A 368 -23.80 -8.00 -8.81
N ASN A 369 -22.48 -8.11 -8.67
CA ASN A 369 -21.83 -8.09 -7.37
C ASN A 369 -21.41 -6.68 -6.94
N SER A 370 -21.15 -6.53 -5.64
CA SER A 370 -20.49 -5.34 -5.10
C SER A 370 -19.15 -5.13 -5.79
N ILE A 371 -18.81 -3.88 -6.06
CA ILE A 371 -17.55 -3.53 -6.70
C ILE A 371 -16.33 -4.14 -5.97
N ARG A 372 -15.28 -4.45 -6.73
CA ARG A 372 -14.01 -4.89 -6.16
C ARG A 372 -13.23 -3.66 -5.69
N VAL A 373 -12.74 -3.69 -4.45
CA VAL A 373 -11.95 -2.59 -3.88
C VAL A 373 -10.55 -3.09 -3.55
N LEU A 374 -9.56 -2.50 -4.21
CA LEU A 374 -8.14 -2.74 -3.98
C LEU A 374 -7.57 -1.55 -3.20
N ARG A 375 -6.92 -1.84 -2.07
CA ARG A 375 -6.44 -0.83 -1.14
C ARG A 375 -4.95 -0.99 -0.98
N PHE A 376 -4.21 0.11 -1.10
CA PHE A 376 -2.76 0.10 -1.01
C PHE A 376 -2.28 1.20 -0.08
N ALA A 377 -1.25 0.89 0.70
CA ALA A 377 -0.51 1.85 1.50
C ALA A 377 0.98 1.69 1.20
N ASN A 378 1.64 2.77 0.76
CA ASN A 378 3.05 2.76 0.38
C ASN A 378 3.44 1.60 -0.55
N ARG A 379 2.64 1.35 -1.60
CA ARG A 379 2.78 0.22 -2.54
C ARG A 379 2.67 -1.19 -1.93
N VAL A 380 2.12 -1.31 -0.73
CA VAL A 380 1.79 -2.58 -0.08
C VAL A 380 0.28 -2.82 -0.14
N PRO A 381 -0.19 -3.98 -0.65
CA PRO A 381 -1.60 -4.36 -0.62
C PRO A 381 -2.16 -4.53 0.79
N LEU A 382 -3.42 -4.10 1.00
CA LEU A 382 -4.17 -4.26 2.24
C LEU A 382 -5.37 -5.19 2.02
N LEU A 383 -5.25 -6.47 2.41
CA LEU A 383 -6.24 -7.50 2.11
C LEU A 383 -7.31 -7.67 3.19
N TYR A 384 -6.97 -7.46 4.47
CA TYR A 384 -7.88 -7.70 5.59
C TYR A 384 -8.50 -6.40 6.13
N GLN A 385 -9.52 -6.54 6.99
CA GLN A 385 -10.16 -5.42 7.69
C GLN A 385 -10.69 -4.30 6.78
N GLN A 386 -11.30 -4.67 5.66
CA GLN A 386 -11.86 -3.70 4.70
C GLN A 386 -12.90 -2.77 5.35
N SER A 387 -13.77 -3.30 6.22
CA SER A 387 -14.82 -2.51 6.90
C SER A 387 -14.28 -1.40 7.80
N ALA A 388 -13.13 -1.63 8.46
CA ALA A 388 -12.49 -0.68 9.36
C ALA A 388 -11.63 0.36 8.62
N CYS A 389 -11.50 0.26 7.30
CA CYS A 389 -10.59 1.12 6.54
C CYS A 389 -11.25 2.43 6.11
N ALA A 390 -10.52 3.54 6.25
CA ALA A 390 -10.92 4.86 5.75
C ALA A 390 -11.26 4.88 4.26
N VAL A 391 -10.58 4.06 3.46
CA VAL A 391 -10.88 3.89 2.03
C VAL A 391 -12.31 3.42 1.81
N THR A 392 -12.71 2.32 2.43
CA THR A 392 -14.03 1.71 2.25
C THR A 392 -15.14 2.61 2.77
N ARG A 393 -14.90 3.29 3.89
CA ARG A 393 -15.80 4.33 4.40
C ARG A 393 -15.97 5.48 3.39
N SER A 394 -14.88 5.91 2.75
CA SER A 394 -14.91 7.01 1.77
C SER A 394 -15.63 6.63 0.47
N ILE A 395 -15.47 5.38 0.00
CA ILE A 395 -16.21 4.83 -1.14
C ILE A 395 -17.70 4.78 -0.82
N THR A 396 -18.06 4.24 0.34
CA THR A 396 -19.46 4.10 0.78
C THR A 396 -20.14 5.47 0.93
N ALA A 397 -19.42 6.47 1.43
CA ALA A 397 -19.91 7.84 1.62
C ALA A 397 -20.02 8.65 0.30
N THR A 398 -19.46 8.15 -0.81
CA THR A 398 -19.54 8.79 -2.13
C THR A 398 -20.83 8.34 -2.83
N ASN A 399 -21.57 9.27 -3.42
CA ASN A 399 -22.80 8.97 -4.14
C ASN A 399 -22.49 8.51 -5.57
N TRP A 400 -22.40 7.19 -5.78
CA TRP A 400 -22.04 6.61 -7.08
C TRP A 400 -23.17 6.60 -8.10
N ARG A 401 -24.42 6.82 -7.68
CA ARG A 401 -25.59 6.90 -8.57
C ARG A 401 -25.45 8.03 -9.59
N LEU A 402 -24.81 9.14 -9.19
CA LEU A 402 -24.50 10.27 -10.09
C LEU A 402 -23.49 9.92 -11.20
N TYR A 403 -22.75 8.82 -11.03
CA TYR A 403 -21.75 8.33 -11.97
C TYR A 403 -22.22 7.12 -12.77
N GLY A 404 -23.49 6.72 -12.66
CA GLY A 404 -24.07 5.62 -13.44
C GLY A 404 -23.94 4.24 -12.81
N LEU A 405 -23.58 4.13 -11.52
CA LEU A 405 -23.57 2.86 -10.78
C LEU A 405 -24.80 2.73 -9.87
N GLN A 406 -25.22 1.49 -9.61
CA GLN A 406 -26.23 1.22 -8.61
C GLN A 406 -25.60 1.18 -7.23
N GLN A 407 -26.32 1.62 -6.20
CA GLN A 407 -25.81 1.63 -4.82
C GLN A 407 -27.00 1.62 -3.86
N SER A 408 -26.98 0.76 -2.85
CA SER A 408 -27.94 0.77 -1.74
C SER A 408 -27.46 1.70 -0.62
N ARG A 409 -28.38 2.15 0.24
CA ARG A 409 -28.03 3.13 1.28
C ARG A 409 -27.01 2.53 2.26
N GLY A 410 -25.85 3.15 2.40
CA GLY A 410 -24.79 2.69 3.32
C GLY A 410 -24.02 1.45 2.85
N SER A 411 -24.21 0.99 1.62
CA SER A 411 -23.46 -0.12 1.04
C SER A 411 -22.42 0.35 0.02
N LEU A 412 -21.50 -0.53 -0.34
CA LEU A 412 -20.69 -0.37 -1.53
C LEU A 412 -21.60 -0.31 -2.78
N PRO A 413 -21.18 0.40 -3.84
CA PRO A 413 -21.89 0.35 -5.10
C PRO A 413 -21.78 -1.05 -5.73
N MET A 414 -22.68 -1.33 -6.66
CA MET A 414 -22.77 -2.55 -7.42
C MET A 414 -22.50 -2.26 -8.90
N GLY A 415 -21.81 -3.19 -9.56
CA GLY A 415 -21.44 -3.07 -10.96
C GLY A 415 -20.08 -3.69 -11.28
N PRO A 416 -19.76 -3.83 -12.58
CA PRO A 416 -18.51 -4.42 -13.06
C PRO A 416 -17.36 -3.42 -12.94
N VAL A 417 -17.07 -3.01 -11.69
CA VAL A 417 -16.06 -1.99 -11.38
C VAL A 417 -15.04 -2.52 -10.38
N THR A 418 -13.77 -2.25 -10.69
CA THR A 418 -12.69 -2.34 -9.73
C THR A 418 -12.20 -0.93 -9.41
N LEU A 419 -12.20 -0.58 -8.12
CA LEU A 419 -11.62 0.64 -7.59
C LEU A 419 -10.28 0.35 -6.93
N ILE A 420 -9.29 1.18 -7.23
CA ILE A 420 -7.99 1.18 -6.58
C ILE A 420 -7.81 2.51 -5.88
N ILE A 421 -7.36 2.45 -4.62
CA ILE A 421 -6.91 3.62 -3.89
C ILE A 421 -5.56 3.30 -3.26
N HIS A 422 -4.59 4.16 -3.53
CA HIS A 422 -3.25 4.12 -2.96
C HIS A 422 -3.00 5.37 -2.12
N ILE A 423 -2.55 5.18 -0.89
CA ILE A 423 -2.00 6.25 -0.04
C ILE A 423 -0.48 6.11 0.00
N ALA A 424 0.22 7.15 -0.43
CA ALA A 424 1.66 7.30 -0.27
C ALA A 424 1.92 8.28 0.88
N SER A 425 2.61 7.86 1.94
CA SER A 425 2.97 8.74 3.06
C SER A 425 4.26 8.28 3.74
N VAL A 426 4.96 9.21 4.36
CA VAL A 426 6.12 8.92 5.23
C VAL A 426 5.71 8.05 6.41
N TRP A 427 4.54 8.32 6.96
CA TRP A 427 3.93 7.53 8.02
C TRP A 427 2.50 7.27 7.60
N VAL A 428 2.05 6.02 7.56
CA VAL A 428 0.66 5.68 7.25
C VAL A 428 -0.05 5.42 8.57
N PRO A 429 -1.18 6.06 8.86
CA PRO A 429 -1.87 5.88 10.12
C PRO A 429 -2.70 4.60 10.06
N PHE A 430 -2.15 3.50 10.55
CA PHE A 430 -2.87 2.23 10.64
C PHE A 430 -3.77 2.18 11.89
N THR A 431 -4.86 1.42 11.82
CA THR A 431 -5.74 1.17 12.98
C THR A 431 -5.17 0.16 13.98
N SER A 432 -4.24 -0.68 13.52
CA SER A 432 -3.55 -1.71 14.31
C SER A 432 -2.12 -1.92 13.82
N GLU A 433 -1.31 -2.56 14.65
CA GLU A 433 0.10 -2.91 14.42
C GLU A 433 0.28 -3.86 13.23
N SER A 434 -0.76 -4.63 12.89
CA SER A 434 -0.74 -5.53 11.74
C SER A 434 -0.86 -4.83 10.38
N LYS A 435 -1.12 -3.51 10.36
CA LYS A 435 -1.13 -2.67 9.13
C LYS A 435 -2.10 -3.13 8.04
N GLU A 436 -3.35 -3.43 8.39
CA GLU A 436 -4.38 -3.91 7.43
C GLU A 436 -5.45 -2.87 7.08
N ALA A 437 -5.61 -1.82 7.88
CA ALA A 437 -6.58 -0.77 7.64
C ALA A 437 -6.04 0.62 8.00
N ILE A 438 -6.41 1.61 7.19
CA ILE A 438 -6.03 3.02 7.36
C ILE A 438 -7.07 3.68 8.27
N ALA A 439 -6.60 4.43 9.28
CA ALA A 439 -7.43 5.13 10.24
C ALA A 439 -8.19 6.32 9.65
N HIS A 440 -9.31 6.67 10.28
CA HIS A 440 -10.28 7.66 9.79
C HIS A 440 -9.92 9.12 10.12
N TYR A 441 -8.80 9.61 9.60
CA TYR A 441 -8.47 11.04 9.71
C TYR A 441 -9.30 11.88 8.73
N PRO A 442 -9.92 13.00 9.16
CA PRO A 442 -10.75 13.84 8.29
C PRO A 442 -10.04 14.31 7.02
N GLU A 443 -8.76 14.67 7.11
CA GLU A 443 -7.93 15.14 6.00
C GLU A 443 -7.74 14.04 4.96
N ILE A 444 -7.46 12.81 5.41
CA ILE A 444 -7.28 11.64 4.54
C ILE A 444 -8.60 11.27 3.86
N VAL A 445 -9.70 11.19 4.62
CA VAL A 445 -11.03 10.86 4.09
C VAL A 445 -11.50 11.89 3.06
N LYS A 446 -11.26 13.18 3.33
CA LYS A 446 -11.58 14.25 2.40
C LYS A 446 -10.83 14.08 1.08
N GLU A 447 -9.53 13.84 1.12
CA GLU A 447 -8.71 13.74 -0.09
C GLU A 447 -9.01 12.46 -0.89
N ILE A 448 -9.30 11.34 -0.22
CA ILE A 448 -9.80 10.12 -0.87
C ILE A 448 -11.13 10.38 -1.58
N LYS A 449 -12.06 11.08 -0.94
CA LYS A 449 -13.37 11.41 -1.54
C LYS A 449 -13.20 12.27 -2.80
N LEU A 450 -12.30 13.26 -2.77
CA LEU A 450 -12.01 14.10 -3.93
C LEU A 450 -11.40 13.28 -5.08
N ALA A 451 -10.45 12.38 -4.79
CA ALA A 451 -9.87 11.48 -5.78
C ALA A 451 -10.94 10.56 -6.42
N LEU A 452 -11.83 10.00 -5.61
CA LEU A 452 -12.94 9.16 -6.06
C LEU A 452 -13.92 9.92 -6.94
N GLN A 453 -14.23 11.18 -6.61
CA GLN A 453 -15.11 12.02 -7.42
C GLN A 453 -14.48 12.36 -8.78
N ASP A 454 -13.17 12.61 -8.83
CA ASP A 454 -12.45 12.86 -10.08
C ASP A 454 -12.50 11.62 -11.01
N CYS A 455 -12.25 10.41 -10.47
CA CYS A 455 -12.43 9.15 -11.20
C CYS A 455 -13.89 8.90 -11.60
N GLY A 456 -14.84 9.14 -10.69
CA GLY A 456 -16.27 8.96 -10.92
C GLY A 456 -16.80 9.84 -12.05
N ARG A 457 -16.34 11.09 -12.17
CA ARG A 457 -16.71 11.98 -13.30
C ARG A 457 -16.25 11.41 -14.64
N LYS A 458 -15.03 10.87 -14.73
CA LYS A 458 -14.50 10.22 -15.94
C LYS A 458 -15.32 8.97 -16.30
N LEU A 459 -15.61 8.11 -15.32
CA LEU A 459 -16.45 6.92 -15.51
C LEU A 459 -17.87 7.29 -15.98
N GLY A 460 -18.52 8.25 -15.31
CA GLY A 460 -19.87 8.66 -15.67
C GLY A 460 -19.95 9.21 -17.09
N GLY A 461 -18.90 9.89 -17.57
CA GLY A 461 -18.80 10.30 -18.97
C GLY A 461 -18.79 9.12 -19.95
N TYR A 462 -18.01 8.08 -19.63
CA TYR A 462 -17.94 6.86 -20.43
C TYR A 462 -19.26 6.09 -20.45
N ILE A 463 -19.88 5.86 -19.28
CA ILE A 463 -21.16 5.14 -19.17
C ILE A 463 -22.27 5.87 -19.93
N ARG A 464 -22.40 7.20 -19.75
CA ARG A 464 -23.42 7.99 -20.47
C ARG A 464 -23.25 7.92 -21.98
N LYS A 465 -22.00 7.93 -22.47
CA LYS A 465 -21.71 7.78 -23.90
C LYS A 465 -22.17 6.42 -24.43
N HIS A 466 -21.89 5.34 -23.70
CA HIS A 466 -22.35 3.99 -24.07
C HIS A 466 -23.87 3.82 -24.02
N ILE A 467 -24.53 4.37 -23.00
CA ILE A 467 -26.00 4.34 -22.91
C ILE A 467 -26.61 5.07 -24.11
N ARG A 468 -26.11 6.28 -24.41
CA ARG A 468 -26.57 7.07 -25.57
C ARG A 468 -26.38 6.33 -26.89
N ALA A 469 -25.23 5.70 -27.10
CA ALA A 469 -24.96 4.89 -28.29
C ALA A 469 -25.92 3.68 -28.40
N LYS A 470 -26.19 2.99 -27.28
CA LYS A 470 -27.13 1.87 -27.24
C LYS A 470 -28.58 2.31 -27.54
N GLU A 471 -29.02 3.43 -26.98
CA GLU A 471 -30.34 4.00 -27.25
C GLU A 471 -30.50 4.42 -28.71
N GLN A 472 -29.47 5.04 -29.29
CA GLN A 472 -29.45 5.39 -30.71
C GLN A 472 -29.53 4.14 -31.60
N LYS A 473 -28.77 3.09 -31.27
CA LYS A 473 -28.82 1.81 -31.99
C LYS A 473 -30.19 1.14 -31.87
N ALA A 474 -30.77 1.10 -30.67
CA ALA A 474 -32.10 0.53 -30.47
C ALA A 474 -33.18 1.30 -31.27
N LYS A 475 -33.09 2.64 -31.33
CA LYS A 475 -33.96 3.45 -32.19
C LYS A 475 -33.75 3.13 -33.66
N PHE A 476 -32.50 2.99 -34.11
CA PHE A 476 -32.18 2.60 -35.48
C PHE A 476 -32.79 1.23 -35.84
N ASP A 477 -32.55 0.21 -35.02
CA ASP A 477 -33.07 -1.15 -35.22
C ASP A 477 -34.60 -1.16 -35.24
N LEU A 478 -35.24 -0.33 -34.42
CA LEU A 478 -36.69 -0.13 -34.41
C LEU A 478 -37.18 0.51 -35.72
N PHE A 479 -36.55 1.61 -36.15
CA PHE A 479 -36.92 2.27 -37.41
C PHE A 479 -36.71 1.34 -38.60
N GLU A 480 -35.63 0.57 -38.65
CA GLU A 480 -35.36 -0.37 -39.74
C GLU A 480 -36.47 -1.44 -39.88
N LYS A 481 -37.05 -1.89 -38.76
CA LYS A 481 -38.21 -2.79 -38.77
C LYS A 481 -39.47 -2.16 -39.33
N TYR A 482 -39.69 -0.86 -39.12
CA TYR A 482 -40.88 -0.14 -39.60
C TYR A 482 -40.74 0.40 -41.03
N ILE A 483 -39.53 0.51 -41.57
CA ILE A 483 -39.28 1.01 -42.95
C ILE A 483 -40.11 0.25 -44.01
N PRO A 484 -40.21 -1.09 -44.02
CA PRO A 484 -40.98 -1.81 -45.03
C PRO A 484 -42.48 -1.48 -45.02
N GLU A 485 -43.08 -1.31 -43.84
CA GLU A 485 -44.50 -0.96 -43.70
C GLU A 485 -44.78 0.50 -44.09
N LEU A 486 -43.91 1.42 -43.66
CA LEU A 486 -43.97 2.81 -44.08
C LEU A 486 -43.81 2.95 -45.59
N ALA A 487 -42.88 2.20 -46.19
CA ALA A 487 -42.68 2.20 -47.63
C ALA A 487 -43.87 1.61 -48.40
N ASN A 488 -44.54 0.58 -47.87
CA ASN A 488 -45.79 0.06 -48.43
C ASN A 488 -46.89 1.14 -48.43
N SER A 489 -47.10 1.78 -47.27
CA SER A 489 -48.14 2.80 -47.11
C SER A 489 -47.87 4.02 -48.00
N LEU A 490 -46.63 4.49 -48.04
CA LEU A 490 -46.20 5.61 -48.88
C LEU A 490 -46.31 5.27 -50.37
N SER A 491 -45.89 4.07 -50.79
CA SER A 491 -46.01 3.64 -52.19
C SER A 491 -47.47 3.58 -52.65
N ASN A 492 -48.39 3.14 -51.78
CA ASN A 492 -49.83 3.13 -52.07
C ASN A 492 -50.42 4.54 -52.21
N LEU A 493 -49.95 5.51 -51.39
CA LEU A 493 -50.42 6.89 -51.42
C LEU A 493 -49.83 7.71 -52.58
N THR A 494 -48.53 7.57 -52.85
CA THR A 494 -47.82 8.41 -53.83
C THR A 494 -47.68 7.76 -55.21
N LYS A 495 -48.00 6.47 -55.34
CA LYS A 495 -47.75 5.63 -56.53
C LYS A 495 -46.28 5.54 -56.94
N GLU A 496 -45.34 5.97 -56.08
CA GLU A 496 -43.91 5.84 -56.33
C GLU A 496 -43.40 4.42 -56.05
N ASN A 497 -42.28 4.06 -56.71
CA ASN A 497 -41.65 2.76 -56.53
C ASN A 497 -41.13 2.57 -55.09
N LYS A 498 -41.68 1.54 -54.42
CA LYS A 498 -41.36 1.12 -53.05
C LYS A 498 -39.86 1.00 -52.77
N GLU A 499 -39.06 0.49 -53.72
CA GLU A 499 -37.63 0.31 -53.51
C GLU A 499 -36.86 1.64 -53.44
N LYS A 500 -37.33 2.66 -54.15
CA LYS A 500 -36.76 4.01 -54.14
C LYS A 500 -37.05 4.70 -52.80
N ILE A 501 -38.26 4.51 -52.28
CA ILE A 501 -38.69 5.01 -50.97
C ILE A 501 -37.87 4.37 -49.84
N ILE A 502 -37.67 3.04 -49.87
CA ILE A 502 -36.85 2.32 -48.88
C ILE A 502 -35.41 2.84 -48.89
N ARG A 503 -34.80 3.03 -50.07
CA ARG A 503 -33.44 3.57 -50.18
C ARG A 503 -33.34 4.99 -49.61
N ASN A 504 -34.32 5.85 -49.89
CA ASN A 504 -34.36 7.22 -49.37
C ASN A 504 -34.53 7.24 -47.85
N LEU A 505 -35.44 6.45 -47.29
CA LEU A 505 -35.64 6.34 -45.84
C LEU A 505 -34.40 5.79 -45.13
N LYS A 506 -33.77 4.73 -45.66
CA LYS A 506 -32.52 4.20 -45.10
C LYS A 506 -31.38 5.22 -45.17
N SER A 507 -31.27 6.01 -46.24
CA SER A 507 -30.24 7.05 -46.34
C SER A 507 -30.47 8.22 -45.38
N THR A 508 -31.74 8.60 -45.16
CA THR A 508 -32.13 9.67 -44.23
C THR A 508 -31.80 9.29 -42.79
N ILE A 509 -32.12 8.05 -42.40
CA ILE A 509 -31.80 7.52 -41.07
C ILE A 509 -30.27 7.44 -40.87
N ARG A 510 -29.51 6.99 -41.88
CA ARG A 510 -28.03 6.95 -41.81
C ARG A 510 -27.40 8.35 -41.69
N LYS A 511 -27.97 9.38 -42.34
CA LYS A 511 -27.48 10.76 -42.23
C LYS A 511 -27.76 11.41 -40.87
N GLY A 512 -28.84 11.01 -40.19
CA GLY A 512 -29.22 11.56 -38.88
C GLY A 512 -28.40 11.06 -37.68
N LEU A 513 -27.50 10.09 -37.87
CA LEU A 513 -26.80 9.39 -36.78
C LEU A 513 -25.27 9.38 -36.97
N PRO A 514 -24.57 10.48 -36.61
CA PRO A 514 -23.12 10.59 -36.78
C PRO A 514 -22.29 9.65 -35.87
N GLU A 515 -22.83 9.16 -34.75
CA GLU A 515 -22.04 8.40 -33.75
C GLU A 515 -21.89 6.90 -34.07
N LEU A 516 -22.80 6.29 -34.82
CA LEU A 516 -22.74 4.86 -35.22
C LEU A 516 -21.56 4.55 -36.15
N ASN A 517 -21.10 5.53 -36.94
CA ASN A 517 -19.96 5.37 -37.83
C ASN A 517 -18.61 5.28 -37.08
N ASN A 518 -18.52 5.82 -35.86
CA ASN A 518 -17.26 5.83 -35.09
C ASN A 518 -17.02 4.56 -34.27
N GLU A 519 -18.06 3.80 -33.88
CA GLU A 519 -17.88 2.52 -33.17
C GLU A 519 -17.42 1.39 -34.12
N ASN A 520 -17.85 1.40 -35.38
CA ASN A 520 -17.40 0.42 -36.37
C ASN A 520 -15.95 0.65 -36.84
N ALA A 521 -15.38 1.83 -36.61
CA ALA A 521 -13.98 2.14 -36.96
C ALA A 521 -12.96 1.72 -35.89
N LYS A 522 -13.41 1.20 -34.74
CA LYS A 522 -12.56 0.79 -33.61
C LYS A 522 -12.76 -0.66 -33.16
N ARG A 523 -13.43 -1.49 -33.97
CA ARG A 523 -13.44 -2.94 -33.78
C ARG A 523 -12.28 -3.60 -34.49
#